data_AF-M0MID4-F1
#
_entry.id   AF-M0MID4-F1
#
_cell.length_a   1.000
_cell.length_b   1.000
_cell.length_c   1.000
_cell.angle_alpha   90.00
_cell.angle_beta   90.00
_cell.angle_gamma   90.00
#
_symmetry.space_group_name_H-M   'P 1'
#
loop_
_entity.id
_entity.type
_entity.pdbx_description
1 polymer ?
#
loop_
_entity_poly.entity_id
_entity_poly.type
_entity_poly.pdbx_seq_one_letter_code
_entity_poly.pdbx_strand_id
1 'polypeptide(L)' 'MRSKTPTEDDASEETSDDRHLDGVADGCGCTEIWEHLSEQRAADD' A
#
# COMPACT_ATOMS: atom_id res chain seq x y z
N MET A 1 -16.08 -6.86 -24.60
CA MET A 1 -16.22 -5.73 -23.67
C MET A 1 -15.86 -6.28 -22.29
N ARG A 2 -14.59 -6.18 -21.85
CA ARG A 2 -14.23 -6.57 -20.48
C ARG A 2 -14.47 -5.35 -19.60
N SER A 3 -15.48 -5.46 -18.73
CA SER A 3 -15.84 -4.43 -17.76
C SER A 3 -14.63 -4.09 -16.89
N LYS A 4 -14.38 -2.79 -16.76
CA LYS A 4 -13.43 -2.17 -15.85
C LYS A 4 -13.70 -2.71 -14.45
N THR A 5 -12.73 -3.40 -13.84
CA THR A 5 -12.77 -3.70 -12.41
C THR A 5 -12.38 -2.41 -11.69
N PRO A 6 -13.29 -1.72 -10.97
CA PRO A 6 -12.85 -0.75 -10.00
C PRO A 6 -12.22 -1.56 -8.86
N THR A 7 -10.90 -1.58 -8.82
CA THR A 7 -10.13 -1.93 -7.62
C THR A 7 -9.49 -0.63 -7.19
N GLU A 8 -10.35 0.25 -6.70
CA GLU A 8 -10.03 1.41 -5.89
C GLU A 8 -11.12 1.32 -4.83
N ASP A 9 -10.70 0.95 -3.63
CA ASP A 9 -11.54 1.05 -2.44
C ASP A 9 -12.17 2.44 -2.42
N ASP A 10 -13.45 2.49 -2.09
CA ASP A 10 -14.31 3.66 -2.15
C ASP A 10 -13.63 4.92 -1.55
N ALA A 11 -13.46 5.97 -2.36
CA ALA A 11 -12.71 7.21 -2.09
C ALA A 11 -13.28 8.07 -0.93
N SER A 12 -13.28 7.50 0.28
CA SER A 12 -13.96 8.06 1.45
C SER A 12 -13.10 8.12 2.73
N GLU A 13 -11.90 7.51 2.76
CA GLU A 13 -10.96 7.51 3.92
C GLU A 13 -9.46 7.69 3.53
N GLU A 14 -9.23 8.33 2.38
CA GLU A 14 -8.00 8.44 1.56
C GLU A 14 -6.73 9.06 2.20
N THR A 15 -6.61 9.14 3.53
CA THR A 15 -5.42 9.77 4.17
C THR A 15 -4.91 9.02 5.39
N SER A 16 -5.66 8.08 5.95
CA SER A 16 -5.18 7.32 7.12
C SER A 16 -4.74 5.91 6.77
N ASP A 17 -5.36 5.28 5.76
CA ASP A 17 -5.05 3.89 5.42
C ASP A 17 -3.65 3.78 4.81
N ASP A 18 -3.29 4.62 3.84
CA ASP A 18 -1.99 4.51 3.13
C ASP A 18 -0.79 5.18 3.83
N ARG A 19 -0.96 5.77 5.03
CA ARG A 19 0.17 6.40 5.75
C ARG A 19 1.32 5.44 6.05
N HIS A 20 1.01 4.15 6.24
CA HIS A 20 2.01 3.12 6.45
C HIS A 20 2.79 2.77 5.17
N LEU A 21 2.35 3.29 4.01
CA LEU A 21 2.97 3.14 2.69
C LEU A 21 3.67 4.42 2.20
N ASP A 22 3.75 5.51 2.99
CA ASP A 22 4.36 6.79 2.58
C ASP A 22 5.85 6.65 2.16
N GLY A 23 6.53 5.61 2.64
CA GLY A 23 7.91 5.26 2.26
C GLY A 23 8.04 4.29 1.06
N VAL A 24 6.92 3.82 0.51
CA VAL A 24 6.88 2.86 -0.60
C VAL A 24 6.64 3.60 -1.91
N ALA A 25 7.44 3.32 -2.93
CA ALA A 25 7.25 3.91 -4.25
C ALA A 25 6.01 3.32 -4.95
N ASP A 26 5.26 4.19 -5.64
CA ASP A 26 4.18 3.77 -6.52
C ASP A 26 4.66 2.75 -7.57
N GLY A 27 3.96 1.63 -7.65
CA GLY A 27 4.29 0.54 -8.58
C GLY A 27 5.28 -0.51 -8.05
N CYS A 28 5.67 -0.44 -6.78
CA CYS A 28 6.36 -1.56 -6.12
C CYS A 28 5.51 -2.84 -6.13
N GLY A 29 6.17 -3.97 -6.33
CA GLY A 29 5.52 -5.28 -6.26
C GLY A 29 5.19 -5.70 -4.83
N CYS A 30 4.34 -6.72 -4.70
CA CYS A 30 3.89 -7.22 -3.38
C CYS A 30 5.05 -7.63 -2.45
N THR A 31 6.13 -8.18 -3.01
CA THR A 31 7.32 -8.56 -2.24
C THR A 31 8.04 -7.34 -1.69
N GLU A 32 8.25 -6.32 -2.51
CA GLU A 32 8.97 -5.09 -2.12
C GLU A 32 8.21 -4.34 -1.01
N ILE A 33 6.86 -4.30 -1.11
CA ILE A 33 5.99 -3.74 -0.05
C ILE A 33 6.19 -4.51 1.26
N TRP A 34 6.19 -5.84 1.21
CA TRP A 34 6.35 -6.66 2.40
C TRP A 34 7.71 -6.51 3.06
N GLU A 35 8.79 -6.40 2.28
CA GLU A 35 10.14 -6.14 2.79
C GLU A 35 10.18 -4.81 3.53
N HIS A 36 9.69 -3.73 2.91
CA HIS A 36 9.64 -2.39 3.51
C HIS A 36 8.84 -2.36 4.82
N LEU A 37 7.67 -3.01 4.87
CA LEU A 37 6.86 -3.10 6.09
C LEU A 37 7.45 -4.01 7.15
N SER A 38 8.25 -5.01 6.78
CA SER A 38 8.92 -5.90 7.73
C SER A 38 10.10 -5.22 8.40
N GLU A 39 10.89 -4.45 7.64
CA GLU A 39 11.99 -3.64 8.17
C GLU A 39 11.49 -2.57 9.15
N GLN A 40 10.42 -1.85 8.80
CA GLN A 40 9.80 -0.87 9.69
C GLN A 40 9.34 -1.48 11.01
N ARG A 41 8.68 -2.65 10.97
CA ARG A 41 8.26 -3.37 12.18
C ARG A 41 9.44 -3.85 13.02
N ALA A 42 10.51 -4.31 12.40
CA ALA A 42 11.73 -4.73 13.11
C ALA A 42 12.47 -3.55 13.75
N ALA A 43 12.25 -2.32 13.28
CA ALA A 43 12.81 -1.11 13.87
C ALA A 43 11.96 -0.52 15.00
N ASP A 44 10.67 -0.87 15.07
CA ASP A 44 9.72 -0.42 16.10
C ASP A 44 9.72 -1.32 17.36
N ASP A 45 10.20 -2.57 17.24
CA ASP A 45 10.34 -3.55 18.34
C ASP A 45 11.65 -3.39 19.15
#